data_AF-A0A523L8Z0-F1
#
_entry.id   AF-A0A523L8Z0-F1
#
_cell.length_a   1.000
_cell.length_b   1.000
_cell.length_c   1.000
_cell.angle_alpha   90.00
_cell.angle_beta   90.00
_cell.angle_gamma   90.00
#
_symmetry.space_group_name_H-M   'P 1'
#
loop_
_entity.id
_entity.type
_entity.pdbx_description
1 polymer ?
#
loop_
_entity_poly.entity_id
_entity_poly.type
_entity_poly.pdbx_seq_one_letter_code
_entity_poly.pdbx_strand_id
1 'polypeptide(L)' 'MSETLNLKLWGPDGQFQEFELTDRTEVVTTLVTWSKELGCGPNDVDYQVDNGLRIMGACNPYAGEVD' A
#
# COMPACT_ATOMS: atom_id res chain seq x y z
N MET A 1 -13.85 -17.23 -10.40
CA MET A 1 -13.26 -16.08 -11.12
C MET A 1 -12.48 -15.35 -10.04
N SER A 2 -11.15 -15.41 -10.05
CA SER A 2 -10.36 -14.63 -9.10
C SER A 2 -10.27 -13.22 -9.66
N GLU A 3 -10.94 -12.27 -9.02
CA GLU A 3 -10.85 -10.86 -9.39
C GLU A 3 -9.47 -10.36 -8.95
N THR A 4 -8.58 -10.10 -9.91
CA THR A 4 -7.29 -9.48 -9.63
C THR A 4 -7.49 -8.03 -9.21
N LEU A 5 -6.80 -7.61 -8.15
CA LEU A 5 -6.88 -6.29 -7.55
C LEU A 5 -5.63 -5.50 -7.94
N ASN A 6 -5.79 -4.28 -8.41
CA ASN A 6 -4.66 -3.40 -8.70
C ASN A 6 -4.35 -2.53 -7.48
N LEU A 7 -3.18 -2.70 -6.87
CA LEU A 7 -2.71 -1.85 -5.77
C LEU A 7 -1.70 -0.83 -6.30
N LYS A 8 -1.99 0.45 -6.09
CA LYS A 8 -1.09 1.55 -6.41
C LYS A 8 -0.55 2.13 -5.12
N LEU A 9 0.76 2.30 -5.04
CA LEU A 9 1.46 2.85 -3.87
C LEU A 9 2.26 4.09 -4.25
N TRP A 10 2.28 5.08 -3.36
CA TRP A 10 3.12 6.28 -3.49
C TRP A 10 3.97 6.46 -2.25
N GLY A 11 5.28 6.61 -2.46
CA GLY A 11 6.25 6.83 -1.41
C GLY A 11 6.41 8.31 -1.06
N PRO A 12 7.02 8.61 0.10
CA PRO A 12 7.14 9.97 0.62
C PRO A 12 8.04 10.88 -0.24
N ASP A 13 8.98 10.34 -1.01
CA ASP A 13 9.86 11.11 -1.90
C ASP A 13 9.37 11.13 -3.36
N GLY A 14 8.09 10.83 -3.59
CA GLY A 14 7.48 10.84 -4.91
C GLY A 14 7.69 9.56 -5.72
N GLN A 15 8.13 8.47 -5.08
CA GLN A 15 8.15 7.14 -5.72
C GLN A 15 6.72 6.68 -6.01
N PHE A 16 6.56 5.88 -7.06
CA PHE A 16 5.28 5.31 -7.45
C PHE A 16 5.46 3.87 -7.91
N GLN A 17 4.59 2.97 -7.45
CA GLN A 17 4.60 1.59 -7.89
C GLN A 17 3.19 0.99 -7.94
N GLU A 18 2.98 0.08 -8.90
CA GLU A 18 1.73 -0.65 -9.06
C GLU A 18 1.98 -2.16 -8.93
N PHE A 19 1.08 -2.84 -8.23
CA PHE A 19 1.11 -4.27 -7.99
C PHE A 19 -0.24 -4.88 -8.41
N GLU A 20 -0.19 -6.06 -9.02
CA GLU A 20 -1.39 -6.87 -9.24
C GLU A 20 -1.46 -7.92 -8.14
N LEU A 21 -2.54 -7.88 -7.36
CA LEU A 21 -2.78 -8.75 -6.22
C LEU A 21 -3.88 -9.75 -6.54
N THR A 22 -3.78 -10.92 -5.95
CA THR A 22 -4.77 -11.99 -6.08
C THR A 22 -5.83 -11.91 -4.98
N ASP A 23 -5.51 -11.30 -3.84
CA ASP A 23 -6.42 -11.14 -2.69
C ASP A 23 -6.19 -9.82 -1.93
N ARG A 24 -7.23 -9.31 -1.24
CA ARG A 24 -7.15 -8.07 -0.46
C ARG A 24 -6.23 -8.17 0.75
N THR A 25 -6.02 -9.37 1.30
CA THR A 25 -5.09 -9.59 2.41
C THR A 25 -3.64 -9.30 2.00
N GLU A 26 -3.32 -9.38 0.71
CA GLU A 26 -1.99 -9.06 0.19
C GLU A 26 -1.68 -7.55 0.19
N VAL A 27 -2.71 -6.69 0.33
CA VAL A 27 -2.53 -5.23 0.34
C VAL A 27 -1.62 -4.81 1.49
N VAL A 28 -1.88 -5.31 2.70
CA VAL A 28 -1.12 -4.96 3.89
C VAL A 28 0.32 -5.46 3.76
N THR A 29 0.49 -6.72 3.35
CA THR A 29 1.82 -7.32 3.16
C THR A 29 2.64 -6.57 2.11
N THR A 30 2.04 -6.22 0.97
CA THR A 30 2.70 -5.48 -0.11
C THR A 30 3.09 -4.08 0.35
N LEU A 31 2.17 -3.39 1.03
CA LEU A 31 2.40 -2.04 1.55
C LEU A 31 3.54 -2.00 2.59
N VAL A 32 3.56 -2.95 3.54
CA VAL A 32 4.62 -3.05 4.55
C VAL A 32 5.95 -3.46 3.93
N THR A 33 5.93 -4.37 2.95
CA THR A 33 7.16 -4.80 2.26
C THR A 33 7.77 -3.64 1.50
N TRP A 34 6.97 -2.93 0.71
CA TRP A 34 7.45 -1.80 -0.08
C TRP A 34 7.89 -0.63 0.79
N SER A 35 7.18 -0.31 1.89
CA SER A 35 7.61 0.75 2.81
C SER A 35 8.98 0.43 3.43
N LYS A 36 9.25 -0.84 3.77
CA LYS A 36 10.56 -1.29 4.26
C LYS A 36 11.66 -1.15 3.19
N GLU A 37 11.35 -1.43 1.93
CA GLU A 37 12.29 -1.23 0.81
C GLU A 37 12.65 0.26 0.63
N LEU A 38 11.69 1.16 0.87
CA LEU A 38 11.90 2.61 0.85
C LEU A 38 12.60 3.13 2.11
N GLY A 39 12.72 2.31 3.16
CA GLY A 39 13.24 2.73 4.46
C GLY A 39 12.31 3.66 5.24
N CYS A 40 11.01 3.62 4.97
CA CYS A 40 9.98 4.41 5.64
C CYS A 40 8.93 3.52 6.32
N GLY A 41 8.05 4.16 7.09
CA GLY A 41 6.92 3.47 7.69
C GLY A 41 5.75 3.31 6.71
N PRO A 42 4.87 2.33 6.93
CA PRO A 42 3.64 2.17 6.15
C PRO A 42 2.68 3.38 6.27
N ASN A 43 2.87 4.21 7.30
CA ASN A 43 2.20 5.49 7.50
C ASN A 43 2.72 6.62 6.60
N ASP A 44 3.85 6.41 5.93
CA ASP A 44 4.44 7.39 4.99
C ASP A 44 4.11 7.03 3.53
N VAL A 45 3.39 5.91 3.33
CA VAL A 45 3.01 5.38 2.01
C VAL A 45 1.52 5.58 1.79
N ASP A 46 1.17 6.30 0.74
CA ASP A 46 -0.21 6.36 0.27
C ASP A 46 -0.54 5.13 -0.56
N TYR A 47 -1.79 4.69 -0.53
CA TYR A 47 -2.24 3.57 -1.35
C TYR A 47 -3.62 3.76 -1.96
N GLN A 48 -3.87 3.08 -3.08
CA GLN A 48 -5.16 3.02 -3.74
C GLN A 48 -5.37 1.61 -4.26
N VAL A 49 -6.55 1.04 -4.00
CA VAL A 49 -6.96 -0.25 -4.57
C VAL A 49 -7.92 0.02 -5.72
N ASP A 50 -7.61 -0.53 -6.89
CA ASP A 50 -8.28 -0.36 -8.17
C ASP A 50 -8.50 1.13 -8.51
N ASN A 51 -9.75 1.50 -8.77
CA ASN A 51 -10.20 2.88 -8.97
C ASN A 51 -10.88 3.44 -7.72
N GLY A 52 -10.58 2.88 -6.54
CA GLY A 52 -11.13 3.31 -5.25
C GLY A 52 -10.55 4.64 -4.76
N LEU A 53 -10.86 5.01 -3.52
CA LEU A 53 -10.27 6.21 -2.91
C LEU A 53 -8.79 5.98 -2.60
N ARG A 54 -7.95 6.97 -2.92
CA ARG A 54 -6.58 7.01 -2.43
C ARG A 54 -6.59 7.31 -0.93
N ILE A 55 -6.01 6.42 -0.15
CA ILE A 55 -5.82 6.55 1.28
C ILE A 55 -4.42 7.11 1.51
N MET A 56 -4.33 8.26 2.17
CA MET A 56 -3.04 8.82 2.55
C MET A 56 -2.41 7.96 3.66
N GLY A 57 -1.09 7.82 3.65
CA GLY A 57 -0.36 7.02 4.63
C GLY A 57 -0.68 7.39 6.09
N ALA A 58 -0.86 8.68 6.37
CA ALA A 58 -1.27 9.16 7.70
C ALA A 58 -2.64 8.64 8.16
N CYS A 59 -3.51 8.27 7.22
CA CYS A 59 -4.82 7.67 7.44
C CYS A 59 -4.80 6.15 7.29
N ASN A 60 -3.63 5.54 7.09
CA ASN A 60 -3.48 4.10 6.93
C ASN A 60 -3.79 3.42 8.27
N PRO A 61 -4.89 2.64 8.39
CA PRO A 61 -5.25 2.00 9.65
C PRO A 61 -4.20 0.97 10.10
N TYR A 62 -3.39 0.46 9.17
CA TYR A 62 -2.34 -0.51 9.43
C TYR A 62 -1.01 0.13 9.88
N ALA A 63 -0.93 1.47 9.92
CA ALA A 63 0.24 2.22 10.37
C ALA A 63 0.64 1.92 11.82
N GLY A 64 -0.33 1.59 12.67
CA GLY A 64 -0.10 1.35 14.11
C GLY A 64 0.07 -0.12 14.49
N GLU A 65 -0.10 -1.06 13.55
CA GLU A 65 0.00 -2.51 13.83
C GLU A 65 1.41 -3.08 13.63
N VAL A 66 2.37 -2.23 13.27
CA VAL A 66 3.75 -2.64 13.00
C VAL A 66 4.65 -2.08 14.11
N ASP A 67 4.68 -2.78 15.24
CA ASP A 67 5.71 -2.65 16.29
C ASP A 67 7.02 -3.32 15.84
#